data_AF-A0A524DUT0-F1
#
_entry.id   AF-A0A524DUT0-F1
#
_cell.length_a   1.000
_cell.length_b   1.000
_cell.length_c   1.000
_cell.angle_alpha   90.00
_cell.angle_beta   90.00
_cell.angle_gamma   90.00
#
_symmetry.space_group_name_H-M   'P 1'
#
loop_
_entity.id
_entity.type
_entity.pdbx_description
1 polymer ?
#
loop_
_entity_poly.entity_id
_entity_poly.type
_entity_poly.pdbx_seq_one_letter_code
_entity_poly.pdbx_strand_id
1 'polypeptide(L)'
;MIQTVLCPVCGGRIAFANPDEVNRCEYCGSPVLGSNQDRNCENHPDRLAKGVCHVCSKLVCEECMQRRVADYGGKLLTIVNCTNTECIEASSWAKPRNEELERLTDFGWADGIDNVIFRITGFGAVLMMVFELVFVLSLLYIQYLTPFGWSDQNMPYIVLRGDIVIILSILGNLLSAMLLQTALQVYAHDRQLTSGIVLLFLIVLEAAFLLFRGLYFGLRSYPNPYLVPGLLAAFLFATILVFVGSLMAVYIGYKKRSQVKDAYAKLGLKER
;
A
#
# COMPACT_ATOMS: atom_id res chain seq x y z
N MET A 1 26.92 38.70 -7.15
CA MET A 1 26.12 39.09 -5.98
C MET A 1 24.92 38.16 -5.95
N ILE A 2 24.73 37.33 -4.92
CA ILE A 2 23.64 36.34 -4.90
C ILE A 2 22.34 37.10 -4.62
N GLN A 3 21.47 37.22 -5.63
CA GLN A 3 20.16 37.85 -5.47
C GLN A 3 19.24 36.89 -4.72
N THR A 4 18.59 37.37 -3.66
CA THR A 4 17.61 36.58 -2.91
C THR A 4 16.21 37.09 -3.21
N VAL A 5 15.31 36.22 -3.66
CA VAL A 5 13.91 36.57 -3.97
C VAL A 5 12.99 35.64 -3.18
N LEU A 6 11.80 36.12 -2.84
CA LEU A 6 10.76 35.31 -2.21
C LEU A 6 10.01 34.51 -3.27
N CYS A 7 9.78 33.23 -3.01
CA CYS A 7 8.97 32.37 -3.85
C CYS A 7 7.55 32.94 -3.95
N PRO A 8 7.02 33.18 -5.15
CA PRO A 8 5.67 33.74 -5.32
C PRO A 8 4.56 32.77 -4.88
N VAL A 9 4.87 31.47 -4.71
CA VAL A 9 3.90 30.44 -4.33
C VAL A 9 3.81 30.26 -2.82
N CYS A 10 4.95 30.08 -2.13
CA CYS A 10 4.96 29.76 -0.70
C CYS A 10 5.66 30.80 0.18
N GLY A 11 6.21 31.88 -0.40
CA GLY A 11 6.98 32.89 0.33
C GLY A 11 8.37 32.44 0.82
N GLY A 12 8.80 31.21 0.50
CA GLY A 12 10.13 30.71 0.85
C GLY A 12 11.25 31.52 0.19
N ARG A 13 12.39 31.69 0.87
CA ARG A 13 13.54 32.42 0.31
C ARG A 13 14.27 31.55 -0.72
N ILE A 14 14.58 32.12 -1.88
CA ILE A 14 15.33 31.45 -2.95
C ILE A 14 16.60 32.26 -3.20
N ALA A 15 17.76 31.61 -3.08
CA ALA A 15 19.04 32.17 -3.49
C ALA A 15 19.27 31.84 -4.96
N PHE A 16 19.38 32.86 -5.81
CA PHE A 16 19.73 32.66 -7.22
C PHE A 16 21.21 32.31 -7.33
N ALA A 17 21.51 31.03 -7.52
CA ALA A 17 22.87 30.55 -7.74
C ALA A 17 23.34 30.86 -9.18
N ASN A 18 22.45 30.67 -10.16
CA ASN A 18 22.66 30.99 -11.56
C ASN A 18 21.55 31.95 -12.04
N PRO A 19 21.89 33.15 -12.56
CA PRO A 19 20.89 34.13 -13.04
C PRO A 19 20.24 33.70 -14.37
N ASP A 20 20.90 32.82 -15.13
CA ASP A 20 20.49 32.40 -16.47
C ASP A 20 19.70 31.07 -16.48
N GLU A 21 19.50 30.45 -15.30
CA GLU A 21 18.79 29.18 -15.15
C GLU A 21 17.54 29.31 -14.27
N VAL A 22 16.56 28.43 -14.47
CA VAL A 22 15.37 28.41 -13.61
C VAL A 22 15.74 27.84 -12.25
N ASN A 23 15.55 28.65 -11.21
CA ASN A 23 15.83 28.23 -9.83
C ASN A 23 14.57 27.58 -9.24
N ARG A 24 14.72 26.55 -8.40
CA ARG A 24 13.60 25.89 -7.73
C ARG A 24 13.54 26.31 -6.27
N CYS A 25 12.34 26.59 -5.78
CA CYS A 25 12.15 26.82 -4.35
C CYS A 25 12.42 25.53 -3.57
N GLU A 26 13.34 25.56 -2.60
CA GLU A 26 13.65 24.39 -1.76
C GLU A 26 12.43 23.91 -0.96
N TYR A 27 11.51 24.81 -0.62
CA TYR A 27 10.34 24.50 0.22
C TYR A 27 9.20 23.85 -0.54
N CYS A 28 8.85 24.37 -1.73
CA CYS A 28 7.67 23.88 -2.49
C CYS A 28 8.01 23.31 -3.87
N GLY A 29 9.29 23.36 -4.28
CA GLY A 29 9.73 22.90 -5.59
C GLY A 29 9.30 23.78 -6.77
N SER A 30 8.58 24.90 -6.53
CA SER A 30 8.11 25.78 -7.60
C SER A 30 9.29 26.37 -8.38
N PRO A 31 9.24 26.35 -9.73
CA PRO A 31 10.21 27.06 -10.55
C PRO A 31 10.04 28.57 -10.40
N VAL A 32 11.15 29.30 -10.29
CA VAL A 32 11.19 30.76 -10.20
C VAL A 32 12.27 31.27 -11.16
N LEU A 33 11.85 32.20 -12.02
CA LEU A 33 12.70 32.78 -13.05
C LEU A 33 13.60 33.87 -12.49
N GLY A 34 14.81 33.96 -13.04
CA GLY A 34 15.73 35.07 -12.78
C GLY A 34 15.19 36.39 -13.34
N SER A 35 15.71 37.50 -12.81
CA SER A 35 15.37 38.85 -13.25
C SER A 35 15.68 39.11 -14.73
N ASN A 36 16.68 38.41 -15.29
CA ASN A 36 17.11 38.53 -16.68
C ASN A 36 16.62 37.39 -17.58
N GLN A 37 15.86 36.42 -17.05
CA GLN A 37 15.35 35.31 -17.84
C GLN A 37 14.08 35.68 -18.59
N ASP A 38 14.06 35.34 -19.88
CA ASP A 38 12.85 35.39 -20.68
C ASP A 38 11.91 34.22 -20.29
N ARG A 39 10.60 34.44 -20.43
CA ARG A 39 9.56 33.43 -20.18
C ARG A 39 9.37 32.47 -21.35
N ASN A 40 10.04 32.75 -22.46
CA ASN A 40 9.95 32.00 -23.69
C ASN A 40 10.77 30.72 -23.65
N CYS A 41 10.50 29.82 -24.60
CA CYS A 41 11.27 28.60 -24.74
C CYS A 41 12.68 28.93 -25.25
N GLU A 42 13.67 28.27 -24.66
CA GLU A 42 15.08 28.41 -25.09
C GLU A 42 15.27 28.13 -26.59
N ASN A 43 14.58 27.12 -27.11
CA ASN A 43 14.71 26.68 -28.50
C ASN A 43 13.76 27.44 -29.46
N HIS A 44 12.71 28.07 -28.93
CA HIS A 44 11.69 28.79 -29.70
C HIS A 44 11.37 30.12 -28.99
N PRO A 45 12.14 31.19 -29.28
CA PRO A 45 12.02 32.47 -28.60
C PRO A 45 10.66 33.17 -28.82
N ASP A 46 9.94 32.79 -29.88
CA ASP A 46 8.60 33.28 -30.21
C ASP A 46 7.47 32.60 -29.42
N ARG A 47 7.79 31.59 -28.60
CA ARG A 47 6.80 30.76 -27.89
C ARG A 47 7.01 30.75 -26.40
N LEU A 48 5.92 30.93 -25.66
CA LEU A 48 5.92 30.91 -24.21
C LEU A 48 6.21 29.48 -23.68
N ALA A 49 7.09 29.38 -22.69
CA ALA A 49 7.43 28.09 -22.10
C ALA A 49 6.28 27.52 -21.26
N LYS A 50 6.04 26.21 -21.40
CA LYS A 50 5.00 25.49 -20.64
C LYS A 50 5.57 24.60 -19.53
N GLY A 51 6.89 24.46 -19.45
CA GLY A 51 7.53 23.69 -18.40
C GLY A 51 9.03 23.94 -18.31
N VAL A 52 9.64 23.29 -17.32
CA VAL A 52 11.07 23.40 -17.00
C VAL A 52 11.68 22.01 -17.13
N CYS A 53 12.78 21.90 -17.88
CA CYS A 53 13.55 20.66 -17.96
C CYS A 53 14.08 20.28 -16.56
N HIS A 54 13.86 19.04 -16.12
CA HIS A 54 14.29 18.57 -14.80
C HIS A 54 15.80 18.30 -14.72
N VAL A 55 16.47 18.18 -15.86
CA VAL A 55 17.93 17.94 -15.93
C VAL A 55 18.70 19.24 -16.06
N CYS A 56 18.42 20.05 -17.08
CA CYS A 56 19.17 21.28 -17.35
C CYS A 56 18.51 22.56 -16.85
N SER A 57 17.36 22.48 -16.18
CA SER A 57 16.63 23.64 -15.62
C SER A 57 16.27 24.74 -16.63
N LYS A 58 16.29 24.44 -17.95
CA LYS A 58 15.89 25.37 -19.01
C LYS A 58 14.38 25.35 -19.26
N LEU A 59 13.86 26.47 -19.73
CA LEU A 59 12.46 26.64 -20.12
C LEU A 59 12.17 26.01 -21.49
N VAL A 60 11.09 25.23 -21.56
CA VAL A 60 10.68 24.51 -22.77
C VAL A 60 9.21 24.73 -23.12
N CYS A 61 8.92 24.95 -24.41
CA CYS A 61 7.56 24.91 -24.95
C CYS A 61 7.08 23.46 -25.11
N GLU A 62 5.80 23.28 -25.39
CA GLU A 62 5.15 21.97 -25.53
C GLU A 62 5.81 21.04 -26.56
N GLU A 63 6.25 21.58 -27.70
CA GLU A 63 6.93 20.78 -28.75
C GLU A 63 8.34 20.33 -28.36
N CYS A 64 9.03 21.10 -27.52
CA CYS A 64 10.35 20.75 -27.01
C CYS A 64 10.29 19.91 -25.73
N MET A 65 9.07 19.61 -25.27
CA MET A 65 8.83 18.92 -24.02
C MET A 65 8.70 17.42 -24.25
N GLN A 66 9.61 16.64 -23.67
CA GLN A 66 9.41 15.20 -23.50
C GLN A 66 8.92 14.92 -22.08
N ARG A 67 7.66 14.50 -21.97
CA ARG A 67 7.10 13.99 -20.72
C ARG A 67 7.49 12.52 -20.57
N ARG A 68 8.08 12.18 -19.44
CA ARG A 68 8.47 10.82 -19.07
C ARG A 68 7.85 10.50 -17.73
N VAL A 69 7.51 9.25 -17.50
CA VAL A 69 6.94 8.77 -16.24
C VAL A 69 7.88 7.76 -15.62
N ALA A 70 8.15 7.95 -14.33
CA ALA A 70 8.92 7.02 -13.53
C ALA A 70 8.11 6.58 -12.32
N ASP A 71 8.24 5.30 -11.95
CA ASP A 71 7.72 4.78 -10.70
C ASP A 71 8.77 4.99 -9.60
N TYR A 72 8.44 5.80 -8.60
CA TYR A 72 9.25 5.97 -7.40
C TYR A 72 8.43 5.57 -6.18
N GLY A 73 8.70 4.36 -5.66
CA GLY A 73 8.03 3.84 -4.48
C GLY A 73 6.52 3.62 -4.64
N GLY A 74 6.05 3.28 -5.84
CA GLY A 74 4.63 3.07 -6.14
C GLY A 74 3.87 4.36 -6.50
N LYS A 75 4.55 5.50 -6.64
CA LYS A 75 3.97 6.74 -7.17
C LYS A 75 4.57 7.07 -8.53
N LEU A 76 3.69 7.34 -9.50
CA LEU A 76 4.07 7.80 -10.83
C LEU A 76 4.47 9.28 -10.75
N LEU A 77 5.76 9.56 -10.95
CA LEU A 77 6.30 10.91 -11.08
C LEU A 77 6.40 11.27 -12.56
N THR A 78 5.84 12.42 -12.93
CA THR A 78 6.01 12.97 -14.29
C THR A 78 7.25 13.84 -14.32
N ILE A 79 8.22 13.44 -15.14
CA ILE A 79 9.46 14.16 -15.39
C ILE A 79 9.34 14.85 -16.73
N VAL A 80 9.64 16.14 -16.75
CA VAL A 80 9.66 16.94 -17.96
C VAL A 80 11.10 17.20 -18.37
N ASN A 81 11.49 16.78 -19.58
CA ASN A 81 12.82 17.00 -20.14
C ASN A 81 12.76 17.75 -21.47
N CYS A 82 13.85 18.43 -21.83
CA CYS A 82 14.02 19.01 -23.16
C CYS A 82 14.46 17.95 -24.19
N THR A 83 14.45 18.32 -25.47
CA THR A 83 14.88 17.46 -26.58
C THR A 83 16.39 17.27 -26.70
N ASN A 84 17.20 17.89 -25.84
CA ASN A 84 18.65 17.73 -25.86
C ASN A 84 19.04 16.28 -25.49
N THR A 85 19.94 15.67 -26.26
CA THR A 85 20.32 14.25 -26.12
C THR A 85 20.87 13.92 -24.74
N GLU A 86 21.68 14.81 -24.15
CA GLU A 86 22.22 14.62 -22.79
C GLU A 86 21.11 14.57 -21.73
N CYS A 87 20.07 15.38 -21.88
CA CYS A 87 18.92 15.39 -20.95
C CYS A 87 18.03 14.16 -21.12
N ILE A 88 17.91 13.67 -22.35
CA ILE A 88 17.19 12.43 -22.67
C ILE A 88 17.93 11.22 -22.07
N GLU A 89 19.25 11.19 -22.17
CA GLU A 89 20.08 10.10 -21.63
C GLU A 89 20.07 10.09 -20.10
N ALA A 90 20.23 11.24 -19.46
CA ALA A 90 20.14 11.38 -17.99
C ALA A 90 18.78 10.96 -17.43
N SER A 91 17.74 10.97 -18.26
CA SER A 91 16.37 10.58 -17.90
C SER A 91 15.92 9.27 -18.54
N SER A 92 16.84 8.50 -19.12
CA SER A 92 16.56 7.23 -19.80
C SER A 92 15.94 6.18 -18.88
N TRP A 93 16.19 6.27 -17.58
CA TRP A 93 15.57 5.44 -16.54
C TRP A 93 14.05 5.67 -16.42
N ALA A 94 13.53 6.81 -16.87
CA ALA A 94 12.11 7.12 -16.96
C ALA A 94 11.57 6.80 -18.36
N LYS A 95 10.39 6.20 -18.44
CA LYS A 95 9.80 5.82 -19.74
C LYS A 95 9.10 7.01 -20.39
N PRO A 96 9.12 7.13 -21.72
CA PRO A 96 8.29 8.12 -22.40
C PRO A 96 6.84 7.96 -21.98
N ARG A 97 6.18 9.08 -21.69
CA ARG A 97 4.76 9.09 -21.35
C ARG A 97 3.95 8.72 -22.58
N ASN A 98 3.17 7.64 -22.49
CA ASN A 98 2.18 7.29 -23.50
C ASN A 98 0.81 7.71 -22.96
N GLU A 99 0.34 8.89 -23.37
CA GLU A 99 -0.92 9.46 -22.89
C GLU A 99 -2.13 8.59 -23.25
N GLU A 100 -2.04 7.83 -24.34
CA GLU A 100 -3.10 6.91 -24.76
C GLU A 100 -3.11 5.64 -23.90
N LEU A 101 -1.93 5.13 -23.50
CA LEU A 101 -1.84 4.04 -22.53
C LEU A 101 -2.42 4.46 -21.18
N GLU A 102 -2.04 5.64 -20.67
CA GLU A 102 -2.56 6.16 -19.39
C GLU A 102 -4.08 6.32 -19.42
N ARG A 103 -4.64 6.83 -20.52
CA ARG A 103 -6.09 6.95 -20.69
C ARG A 103 -6.77 5.58 -20.68
N LEU A 104 -6.15 4.56 -21.26
CA LEU A 104 -6.69 3.20 -21.30
C LEU A 104 -6.51 2.44 -19.99
N THR A 105 -5.51 2.79 -19.18
CA THR A 105 -5.23 2.20 -17.86
C THR A 105 -5.69 3.07 -16.69
N ASP A 106 -6.59 4.03 -16.92
CA ASP A 106 -7.21 4.79 -15.85
C ASP A 106 -8.13 3.86 -15.04
N PHE A 107 -7.87 3.79 -13.73
CA PHE A 107 -8.60 2.96 -12.78
C PHE A 107 -9.56 3.77 -11.91
N GLY A 108 -9.93 5.00 -12.28
CA GLY A 108 -10.87 5.81 -11.50
C GLY A 108 -12.22 5.13 -11.18
N TRP A 109 -12.61 4.11 -11.93
CA TRP A 109 -13.77 3.27 -11.61
C TRP A 109 -13.57 2.35 -10.39
N ALA A 110 -12.32 2.03 -10.04
CA ALA A 110 -11.95 1.11 -8.97
C ALA A 110 -11.76 1.80 -7.61
N ASP A 111 -11.49 3.11 -7.59
CA ASP A 111 -11.18 3.86 -6.35
C ASP A 111 -12.26 3.69 -5.26
N GLY A 112 -13.54 3.75 -5.64
CA GLY A 112 -14.65 3.54 -4.72
C GLY A 112 -14.71 2.11 -4.18
N ILE A 113 -14.40 1.13 -5.02
CA ILE A 113 -14.42 -0.29 -4.67
C ILE A 113 -13.24 -0.62 -3.76
N ASP A 114 -12.06 -0.06 -4.05
CA ASP A 114 -10.84 -0.26 -3.27
C ASP A 114 -11.00 0.24 -1.83
N ASN A 115 -11.67 1.38 -1.64
CA ASN A 115 -12.02 1.89 -0.31
C ASN A 115 -13.02 0.96 0.43
N VAL A 116 -13.99 0.37 -0.26
CA VAL A 116 -14.91 -0.61 0.34
C VAL A 116 -14.16 -1.88 0.76
N ILE A 117 -13.30 -2.40 -0.12
CA ILE A 117 -12.45 -3.57 0.16
C ILE A 117 -11.62 -3.31 1.41
N PHE A 118 -10.92 -2.17 1.46
CA PHE A 118 -10.09 -1.77 2.60
C PHE A 118 -10.87 -1.71 3.92
N ARG A 119 -12.08 -1.13 3.90
CA ARG A 119 -12.91 -1.04 5.10
C ARG A 119 -13.36 -2.41 5.59
N ILE A 120 -13.78 -3.29 4.67
CA ILE A 120 -14.26 -4.63 5.02
C ILE A 120 -13.10 -5.49 5.53
N THR A 121 -11.96 -5.55 4.82
CA THR A 121 -10.80 -6.34 5.23
C THR A 121 -10.16 -5.78 6.49
N GLY A 122 -10.00 -4.45 6.60
CA GLY A 122 -9.44 -3.78 7.76
C GLY A 122 -10.31 -3.97 9.00
N PHE A 123 -11.64 -3.79 8.88
CA PHE A 123 -12.55 -4.05 10.00
C PHE A 123 -12.55 -5.52 10.42
N GLY A 124 -12.57 -6.45 9.46
CA GLY A 124 -12.43 -7.88 9.72
C GLY A 124 -11.14 -8.21 10.48
N ALA A 125 -9.99 -7.66 10.04
CA ALA A 125 -8.70 -7.88 10.69
C ALA A 125 -8.63 -7.31 12.12
N VAL A 126 -9.23 -6.14 12.36
CA VAL A 126 -9.35 -5.58 13.72
C VAL A 126 -10.21 -6.47 14.60
N LEU A 127 -11.33 -6.99 14.08
CA LEU A 127 -12.16 -7.93 14.83
C LEU A 127 -11.42 -9.24 15.13
N MET A 128 -10.58 -9.74 14.22
CA MET A 128 -9.71 -10.90 14.47
C MET A 128 -8.72 -10.64 15.60
N MET A 129 -8.10 -9.44 15.64
CA MET A 129 -7.21 -9.08 16.75
C MET A 129 -7.93 -8.99 18.09
N VAL A 130 -9.12 -8.37 18.11
CA VAL A 130 -9.95 -8.29 19.33
C VAL A 130 -10.37 -9.69 19.78
N PHE A 131 -10.74 -10.54 18.82
CA PHE A 131 -11.04 -11.95 19.08
C PHE A 131 -9.85 -12.68 19.70
N GLU A 132 -8.65 -12.56 19.13
CA GLU A 132 -7.44 -13.20 19.66
C GLU A 132 -7.14 -12.73 21.08
N LEU A 133 -7.28 -11.43 21.36
CA LEU A 133 -7.13 -10.91 22.71
C LEU A 133 -8.12 -11.58 23.70
N VAL A 134 -9.40 -11.66 23.33
CA VAL A 134 -10.43 -12.30 24.16
C VAL A 134 -10.14 -13.81 24.33
N PHE A 135 -9.68 -14.47 23.26
CA PHE A 135 -9.32 -15.89 23.29
C PHE A 135 -8.15 -16.14 24.25
N VAL A 136 -7.09 -15.35 24.16
CA VAL A 136 -5.92 -15.43 25.06
C VAL A 136 -6.32 -15.18 26.51
N LEU A 137 -7.09 -14.12 26.78
CA LEU A 137 -7.58 -13.84 28.13
C LEU A 137 -8.46 -14.97 28.67
N SER A 138 -9.30 -15.57 27.82
CA SER A 138 -10.12 -16.73 28.19
C SER A 138 -9.26 -17.93 28.55
N LEU A 139 -8.23 -18.24 27.75
CA LEU A 139 -7.31 -19.34 28.04
C LEU A 139 -6.52 -19.12 29.31
N LEU A 140 -6.02 -17.90 29.56
CA LEU A 140 -5.32 -17.55 30.80
C LEU A 140 -6.26 -17.69 32.02
N TYR A 141 -7.50 -17.23 31.90
CA TYR A 141 -8.51 -17.40 32.94
C TYR A 141 -8.76 -18.89 33.23
N ILE A 142 -9.01 -19.70 32.20
CA ILE A 142 -9.23 -21.14 32.38
C ILE A 142 -8.01 -21.80 33.02
N GLN A 143 -6.81 -21.45 32.57
CA GLN A 143 -5.58 -22.09 33.01
C GLN A 143 -5.23 -21.81 34.47
N TYR A 144 -5.34 -20.54 34.89
CA TYR A 144 -4.86 -20.12 36.21
C TYR A 144 -5.95 -19.99 37.27
N LEU A 145 -7.20 -19.73 36.86
CA LEU A 145 -8.28 -19.36 37.77
C LEU A 145 -9.41 -20.41 37.84
N THR A 146 -9.32 -21.51 37.10
CA THR A 146 -10.35 -22.56 37.15
C THR A 146 -9.77 -23.94 37.50
N PRO A 147 -10.52 -24.80 38.22
CA PRO A 147 -10.11 -26.17 38.51
C PRO A 147 -9.86 -27.01 37.25
N PHE A 148 -10.46 -26.64 36.11
CA PHE A 148 -10.26 -27.31 34.83
C PHE A 148 -8.80 -27.21 34.38
N GLY A 149 -8.22 -26.01 34.48
CA GLY A 149 -6.81 -25.76 34.18
C GLY A 149 -5.87 -26.39 35.20
N TRP A 150 -6.37 -26.71 36.40
CA TRP A 150 -5.63 -27.37 37.48
C TRP A 150 -5.47 -28.89 37.33
N SER A 151 -6.25 -29.51 36.45
CA SER A 151 -6.12 -30.93 36.12
C SER A 151 -5.00 -31.15 35.10
N ASP A 152 -4.02 -31.99 35.44
CA ASP A 152 -2.90 -32.35 34.55
C ASP A 152 -3.34 -33.07 33.26
N GLN A 153 -4.58 -33.56 33.21
CA GLN A 153 -5.14 -34.22 32.02
C GLN A 153 -5.67 -33.24 30.97
N ASN A 154 -5.94 -31.98 31.34
CA ASN A 154 -6.69 -31.05 30.49
C ASN A 154 -5.84 -29.93 29.90
N MET A 155 -4.70 -29.59 30.50
CA MET A 155 -3.85 -28.46 30.07
C MET A 155 -2.36 -28.84 30.07
N PRO A 156 -1.73 -28.96 28.88
CA PRO A 156 -0.33 -29.37 28.77
C PRO A 156 0.65 -28.25 29.17
N TYR A 157 1.79 -28.65 29.74
CA TYR A 157 2.89 -27.77 30.12
C TYR A 157 4.26 -28.43 29.82
N ILE A 158 5.32 -27.62 29.65
CA ILE A 158 6.68 -28.12 29.35
C ILE A 158 7.53 -28.08 30.62
N VAL A 159 7.72 -26.89 31.21
CA VAL A 159 8.50 -26.72 32.45
C VAL A 159 7.64 -26.10 33.54
N LEU A 160 6.88 -25.06 33.20
CA LEU A 160 5.93 -24.38 34.07
C LEU A 160 4.53 -24.45 33.49
N ARG A 161 3.54 -24.50 34.40
CA ARG A 161 2.13 -24.55 34.05
C ARG A 161 1.75 -23.35 33.18
N GLY A 162 1.29 -23.62 31.96
CA GLY A 162 0.83 -22.60 31.01
C GLY A 162 1.86 -22.12 29.98
N ASP A 163 3.09 -22.65 29.96
CA ASP A 163 4.10 -22.27 28.96
C ASP A 163 3.59 -22.44 27.53
N ILE A 164 2.95 -23.57 27.24
CA ILE A 164 2.41 -23.87 25.90
C ILE A 164 1.21 -22.96 25.58
N VAL A 165 0.40 -22.61 26.58
CA VAL A 165 -0.70 -21.63 26.43
C VAL A 165 -0.13 -20.28 25.99
N ILE A 166 0.92 -19.82 26.64
CA ILE A 166 1.59 -18.54 26.33
C ILE A 166 2.21 -18.59 24.94
N ILE A 167 2.98 -19.64 24.62
CA ILE A 167 3.65 -19.77 23.31
C ILE A 167 2.63 -19.78 22.17
N LEU A 168 1.59 -20.62 22.26
CA LEU A 168 0.57 -20.71 21.21
C LEU A 168 -0.29 -19.44 21.12
N SER A 169 -0.46 -18.71 22.21
CA SER A 169 -1.14 -17.40 22.23
C SER A 169 -0.32 -16.31 21.53
N ILE A 170 1.00 -16.28 21.75
CA ILE A 170 1.91 -15.35 21.08
C ILE A 170 1.92 -15.62 19.56
N LEU A 171 1.98 -16.90 19.16
CA LEU A 171 1.94 -17.27 17.74
C LEU A 171 0.61 -16.89 17.08
N GLY A 172 -0.53 -17.04 17.78
CA GLY A 172 -1.85 -16.62 17.26
C GLY A 172 -1.94 -15.10 17.08
N ASN A 173 -1.48 -14.34 18.08
CA ASN A 173 -1.41 -12.88 17.97
C ASN A 173 -0.50 -12.42 16.82
N LEU A 174 0.64 -13.08 16.63
CA LEU A 174 1.54 -12.78 15.51
C LEU A 174 0.85 -13.00 14.17
N LEU A 175 0.10 -14.09 14.03
CA LEU A 175 -0.63 -14.40 12.82
C LEU A 175 -1.75 -13.39 12.54
N SER A 176 -2.50 -12.99 13.56
CA SER A 176 -3.50 -11.93 13.44
C SER A 176 -2.88 -10.57 13.09
N ALA A 177 -1.68 -10.25 13.58
CA ALA A 177 -0.96 -9.04 13.20
C ALA A 177 -0.50 -9.07 11.74
N MET A 178 -0.02 -10.22 11.25
CA MET A 178 0.33 -10.41 9.83
C MET A 178 -0.90 -10.27 8.92
N LEU A 179 -2.07 -10.77 9.34
CA LEU A 179 -3.34 -10.56 8.66
C LEU A 179 -3.69 -9.07 8.54
N LEU A 180 -3.60 -8.32 9.64
CA LEU A 180 -3.87 -6.88 9.63
C LEU A 180 -2.90 -6.13 8.71
N GLN A 181 -1.59 -6.41 8.83
CA GLN A 181 -0.58 -5.76 8.00
C GLN A 181 -0.82 -6.04 6.51
N THR A 182 -1.16 -7.28 6.15
CA THR A 182 -1.44 -7.67 4.77
C THR A 182 -2.74 -7.00 4.27
N ALA A 183 -3.77 -6.90 5.12
CA ALA A 183 -5.02 -6.22 4.79
C ALA A 183 -4.80 -4.73 4.48
N LEU A 184 -3.93 -4.06 5.23
CA LEU A 184 -3.54 -2.67 4.97
C LEU A 184 -2.73 -2.53 3.66
N GLN A 185 -1.87 -3.52 3.35
CA GLN A 185 -1.07 -3.52 2.11
C GLN A 185 -1.90 -3.68 0.83
N VAL A 186 -3.10 -4.27 0.90
CA VAL A 186 -4.04 -4.34 -0.26
C VAL A 186 -4.32 -2.95 -0.83
N TYR A 187 -4.37 -1.91 0.03
CA TYR A 187 -4.67 -0.54 -0.39
C TYR A 187 -3.42 0.24 -0.83
N ALA A 188 -2.28 0.01 -0.17
CA ALA A 188 -1.08 0.81 -0.37
C ALA A 188 -0.27 0.45 -1.63
N HIS A 189 -0.62 -0.62 -2.35
CA HIS A 189 0.19 -1.16 -3.45
C HIS A 189 -0.68 -1.60 -4.63
N ASP A 190 -0.19 -1.41 -5.86
CA ASP A 190 -0.74 -2.00 -7.11
C ASP A 190 -0.79 -3.55 -7.13
N ARG A 191 -0.45 -4.20 -6.00
CA ARG A 191 -0.38 -5.65 -5.82
C ARG A 191 -1.63 -6.23 -5.16
N GLN A 192 -2.80 -5.61 -5.39
CA GLN A 192 -4.09 -6.07 -4.85
C GLN A 192 -4.35 -7.56 -5.05
N LEU A 193 -3.99 -8.09 -6.23
CA LEU A 193 -4.11 -9.51 -6.54
C LEU A 193 -3.28 -10.38 -5.58
N THR A 194 -2.00 -10.06 -5.45
CA THR A 194 -1.07 -10.82 -4.59
C THR A 194 -1.47 -10.72 -3.13
N SER A 195 -1.79 -9.51 -2.65
CA SER A 195 -2.20 -9.29 -1.26
C SER A 195 -3.52 -10.00 -0.94
N GLY A 196 -4.48 -10.03 -1.87
CA GLY A 196 -5.72 -10.79 -1.73
C GLY A 196 -5.49 -12.30 -1.63
N ILE A 197 -4.58 -12.86 -2.44
CA ILE A 197 -4.21 -14.29 -2.36
C ILE A 197 -3.52 -14.61 -1.03
N VAL A 198 -2.59 -13.76 -0.59
CA VAL A 198 -1.89 -13.95 0.69
C VAL A 198 -2.87 -13.89 1.86
N LEU A 199 -3.85 -12.98 1.84
CA LEU A 199 -4.89 -12.93 2.86
C LEU A 199 -5.70 -14.23 2.91
N LEU A 200 -6.12 -14.77 1.77
CA LEU A 200 -6.84 -16.06 1.74
C LEU A 200 -6.01 -17.18 2.37
N PHE A 201 -4.72 -17.24 2.07
CA PHE A 201 -3.82 -18.23 2.66
C PHE A 201 -3.69 -18.04 4.19
N LEU A 202 -3.47 -16.81 4.64
CA LEU A 202 -3.36 -16.49 6.08
C LEU A 202 -4.64 -16.82 6.85
N ILE A 203 -5.82 -16.58 6.27
CA ILE A 203 -7.11 -16.94 6.88
C ILE A 203 -7.22 -18.46 7.10
N VAL A 204 -6.82 -19.27 6.10
CA VAL A 204 -6.84 -20.73 6.23
C VAL A 204 -5.90 -21.19 7.33
N LEU A 205 -4.69 -20.61 7.39
CA LEU A 205 -3.71 -20.92 8.43
C LEU A 205 -4.24 -20.54 9.81
N GLU A 206 -4.86 -19.37 9.95
CA GLU A 206 -5.45 -18.89 11.21
C GLU A 206 -6.60 -19.80 11.67
N ALA A 207 -7.50 -20.19 10.77
CA ALA A 207 -8.58 -21.12 11.08
C ALA A 207 -8.05 -22.49 11.53
N ALA A 208 -7.05 -23.02 10.83
CA ALA A 208 -6.40 -24.28 11.22
C ALA A 208 -5.71 -24.17 12.58
N PHE A 209 -5.01 -23.07 12.83
CA PHE A 209 -4.30 -22.83 14.08
C PHE A 209 -5.25 -22.62 15.26
N LEU A 210 -6.38 -21.93 15.05
CA LEU A 210 -7.45 -21.82 16.04
C LEU A 210 -8.02 -23.18 16.41
N LEU A 211 -8.42 -23.98 15.41
CA LEU A 211 -9.00 -25.30 15.63
C LEU A 211 -8.01 -26.20 16.37
N PHE A 212 -6.73 -26.16 15.98
CA PHE A 212 -5.66 -26.86 16.67
C PHE A 212 -5.59 -26.43 18.14
N ARG A 213 -5.51 -25.13 18.46
CA ARG A 213 -5.47 -24.63 19.84
C ARG A 213 -6.70 -25.06 20.64
N GLY A 214 -7.90 -24.97 20.05
CA GLY A 214 -9.13 -25.36 20.72
C GLY A 214 -9.19 -26.84 21.07
N LEU A 215 -8.73 -27.71 20.16
CA LEU A 215 -8.62 -29.16 20.41
C LEU A 215 -7.51 -29.48 21.42
N TYR A 216 -6.35 -28.83 21.26
CA TYR A 216 -5.17 -29.05 22.07
C TYR A 216 -5.37 -28.68 23.56
N PHE A 217 -6.13 -27.62 23.84
CA PHE A 217 -6.50 -27.22 25.20
C PHE A 217 -7.81 -27.86 25.70
N GLY A 218 -8.35 -28.85 24.98
CA GLY A 218 -9.54 -29.57 25.42
C GLY A 218 -10.78 -28.68 25.59
N LEU A 219 -10.89 -27.55 24.87
CA LEU A 219 -12.00 -26.61 25.08
C LEU A 219 -13.38 -27.25 24.87
N ARG A 220 -13.47 -28.34 24.10
CA ARG A 220 -14.71 -29.11 23.89
C ARG A 220 -15.24 -29.74 25.18
N SER A 221 -14.36 -30.14 26.10
CA SER A 221 -14.77 -30.71 27.40
C SER A 221 -14.93 -29.67 28.49
N TYR A 222 -14.74 -28.38 28.17
CA TYR A 222 -14.90 -27.31 29.13
C TYR A 222 -16.37 -27.19 29.59
N PRO A 223 -16.65 -27.05 30.90
CA PRO A 223 -18.02 -27.16 31.44
C PRO A 223 -19.00 -26.08 30.97
N ASN A 224 -18.49 -24.93 30.51
CA ASN A 224 -19.35 -23.84 30.04
C ASN A 224 -19.79 -24.08 28.59
N PRO A 225 -21.10 -24.33 28.34
CA PRO A 225 -21.59 -24.64 26.99
C PRO A 225 -21.58 -23.44 26.03
N TYR A 226 -21.45 -22.21 26.54
CA TYR A 226 -21.55 -20.99 25.73
C TYR A 226 -20.20 -20.46 25.24
N LEU A 227 -19.10 -20.82 25.91
CA LEU A 227 -17.78 -20.27 25.60
C LEU A 227 -17.32 -20.63 24.19
N VAL A 228 -17.31 -21.93 23.86
CA VAL A 228 -16.83 -22.41 22.56
C VAL A 228 -17.71 -21.94 21.40
N PRO A 229 -19.05 -22.05 21.45
CA PRO A 229 -19.90 -21.52 20.39
C PRO A 229 -19.77 -20.00 20.22
N GLY A 230 -19.63 -19.24 21.32
CA GLY A 230 -19.43 -17.79 21.26
C GLY A 230 -18.12 -17.41 20.56
N LEU A 231 -17.01 -18.08 20.92
CA LEU A 231 -15.72 -17.87 20.29
C LEU A 231 -15.75 -18.24 18.79
N LEU A 232 -16.36 -19.38 18.43
CA LEU A 232 -16.49 -19.79 17.04
C LEU A 232 -17.36 -18.82 16.23
N ALA A 233 -18.46 -18.32 16.80
CA ALA A 233 -19.32 -17.36 16.12
C ALA A 233 -18.61 -16.03 15.87
N ALA A 234 -17.87 -15.51 16.87
CA ALA A 234 -17.08 -14.29 16.73
C ALA A 234 -15.98 -14.44 15.68
N PHE A 235 -15.23 -15.56 15.73
CA PHE A 235 -14.20 -15.88 14.75
C PHE A 235 -14.76 -16.03 13.34
N LEU A 236 -15.87 -16.75 13.18
CA LEU A 236 -16.51 -16.96 11.88
C LEU A 236 -16.97 -15.65 11.26
N PHE A 237 -17.59 -14.76 12.06
CA PHE A 237 -18.01 -13.46 11.60
C PHE A 237 -16.83 -12.61 11.08
N ALA A 238 -15.75 -12.54 11.87
CA ALA A 238 -14.55 -11.80 11.48
C ALA A 238 -13.88 -12.44 10.23
N THR A 239 -13.83 -13.76 10.17
CA THR A 239 -13.28 -14.53 9.04
C THR A 239 -14.05 -14.27 7.75
N ILE A 240 -15.39 -14.23 7.80
CA ILE A 240 -16.23 -13.95 6.62
C ILE A 240 -15.91 -12.58 6.05
N LEU A 241 -15.73 -11.56 6.91
CA LEU A 241 -15.38 -10.21 6.45
C LEU A 241 -14.04 -10.20 5.72
N VAL A 242 -12.99 -10.77 6.33
CA VAL A 242 -11.68 -10.83 5.69
C VAL A 242 -11.73 -11.66 4.41
N PHE A 243 -12.46 -12.77 4.39
CA PHE A 243 -12.62 -13.64 3.22
C PHE A 243 -13.31 -12.94 2.06
N VAL A 244 -14.45 -12.30 2.30
CA VAL A 244 -15.20 -11.54 1.27
C VAL A 244 -14.34 -10.41 0.72
N GLY A 245 -13.69 -9.63 1.59
CA GLY A 245 -12.81 -8.56 1.15
C GLY A 245 -11.61 -9.07 0.35
N SER A 246 -11.06 -10.23 0.71
CA SER A 246 -9.97 -10.87 -0.04
C SER A 246 -10.40 -11.33 -1.42
N LEU A 247 -11.58 -11.95 -1.55
CA LEU A 247 -12.14 -12.34 -2.85
C LEU A 247 -12.38 -11.12 -3.75
N MET A 248 -12.93 -10.04 -3.19
CA MET A 248 -13.12 -8.79 -3.92
C MET A 248 -11.77 -8.21 -4.39
N ALA A 249 -10.74 -8.20 -3.53
CA ALA A 249 -9.40 -7.74 -3.89
C ALA A 249 -8.80 -8.56 -5.04
N VAL A 250 -8.95 -9.88 -5.02
CA VAL A 250 -8.49 -10.78 -6.09
C VAL A 250 -9.24 -10.50 -7.39
N TYR A 251 -10.56 -10.38 -7.33
CA TYR A 251 -11.40 -10.11 -8.50
C TYR A 251 -11.06 -8.76 -9.16
N ILE A 252 -10.96 -7.69 -8.38
CA ILE A 252 -10.61 -6.35 -8.87
C ILE A 252 -9.17 -6.33 -9.40
N GLY A 253 -8.24 -6.97 -8.69
CA GLY A 253 -6.86 -7.12 -9.14
C GLY A 253 -6.75 -7.84 -10.50
N TYR A 254 -7.54 -8.89 -10.72
CA TYR A 254 -7.61 -9.57 -12.02
C TYR A 254 -8.17 -8.66 -13.12
N LYS A 255 -9.25 -7.93 -12.84
CA LYS A 255 -9.85 -7.00 -13.79
C LYS A 255 -8.88 -5.87 -14.18
N LYS A 256 -8.17 -5.29 -13.22
CA LYS A 256 -7.11 -4.29 -13.48
C LYS A 256 -6.01 -4.87 -14.38
N ARG A 257 -5.53 -6.09 -14.07
CA ARG A 257 -4.52 -6.78 -14.89
C ARG A 257 -5.00 -7.02 -16.32
N SER A 258 -6.25 -7.44 -16.50
CA SER A 258 -6.84 -7.63 -17.84
C SER A 258 -6.91 -6.31 -18.62
N GLN A 259 -7.36 -5.22 -17.99
CA GLN A 259 -7.46 -3.90 -18.63
C GLN A 259 -6.08 -3.41 -19.11
N VAL A 260 -5.03 -3.61 -18.29
CA VAL A 260 -3.65 -3.31 -18.68
C VAL A 260 -3.26 -4.14 -19.91
N LYS A 261 -3.45 -5.45 -19.86
CA LYS A 261 -3.14 -6.34 -20.99
C LYS A 261 -3.85 -5.93 -22.28
N ASP A 262 -5.13 -5.61 -22.21
CA ASP A 262 -5.92 -5.17 -23.35
C ASP A 262 -5.43 -3.82 -23.90
N ALA A 263 -5.00 -2.90 -23.03
CA ALA A 263 -4.42 -1.62 -23.42
C ALA A 263 -3.08 -1.81 -24.16
N TYR A 264 -2.20 -2.68 -23.66
CA TYR A 264 -0.95 -3.05 -24.32
C TYR A 264 -1.21 -3.66 -25.71
N ALA A 265 -2.18 -4.59 -25.82
CA ALA A 265 -2.54 -5.22 -27.07
C ALA A 265 -3.10 -4.21 -28.10
N LYS A 266 -4.00 -3.31 -27.68
CA LYS A 266 -4.58 -2.27 -28.55
C LYS A 266 -3.53 -1.32 -29.11
N LEU A 267 -2.50 -1.01 -28.33
CA LEU A 267 -1.42 -0.11 -28.72
C LEU A 267 -0.28 -0.81 -29.46
N GLY A 268 -0.38 -2.12 -29.71
CA GLY A 268 0.68 -2.91 -30.35
C GLY A 268 1.99 -2.95 -29.53
N LEU A 269 1.90 -2.69 -28.22
CA LEU A 269 3.04 -2.67 -27.33
C LEU A 269 3.32 -4.08 -26.81
N LYS A 270 4.59 -4.49 -26.72
CA LYS A 270 4.95 -5.73 -26.04
C LYS A 270 4.63 -5.62 -24.55
N GLU A 271 3.81 -6.55 -24.04
CA GLU A 271 3.68 -6.81 -22.60
C GLU A 271 5.08 -7.06 -22.02
N ARG A 272 5.36 -6.49 -20.85
CA ARG A 272 6.59 -6.73 -20.08
C ARG A 272 6.39 -7.85 -19.07
#